data_AF-A0A7C5L3Y7-F1
#
_entry.id   AF-A0A7C5L3Y7-F1
#
_cell.length_a   1.000
_cell.length_b   1.000
_cell.length_c   1.000
_cell.angle_alpha   90.00
_cell.angle_beta   90.00
_cell.angle_gamma   90.00
#
_symmetry.space_group_name_H-M   'P 1'
#
loop_
_entity.id
_entity.type
_entity.pdbx_description
1 polymer ?
#
loop_
_entity_poly.entity_id
_entity_poly.type
_entity_poly.pdbx_seq_one_letter_code
_entity_poly.pdbx_strand_id
1 'polypeptide(L)'
;KGIFAVQEYLVNGVQEVYRSQGIRINNKHIEVIVRQMMRRVEIVDPGDTRFLEGEAIDKYDFMEENDRIYDKKVVTDAGDSTVLKPGQLVSLRELREENSRLKREDKKPVEYRDAVPATSSPLLQGLTRSSLGVQSWISAASFQETTKVLSTAAIGAKRDELLGLKENVIVGKKIPAGTGLRKYEKLLVMSMEDHKRDEERRALESAMQQEPED
;
A
#
# COMPACT_ATOMS: atom_id res chain seq x y z
N LYS A 1 20.33 -0.96 19.20
CA LYS A 1 19.55 0.31 19.26
C LYS A 1 18.58 0.29 18.07
N GLY A 2 17.27 0.42 18.31
CA GLY A 2 16.24 0.22 17.27
C GLY A 2 15.80 1.50 16.55
N ILE A 3 14.78 1.38 15.69
CA ILE A 3 14.17 2.47 14.89
C ILE A 3 13.79 3.67 15.77
N PHE A 4 13.15 3.42 16.90
CA PHE A 4 12.70 4.46 17.83
C PHE A 4 13.85 5.34 18.34
N ALA A 5 15.02 4.74 18.60
CA ALA A 5 16.18 5.49 19.08
C ALA A 5 16.70 6.48 18.02
N VAL A 6 16.65 6.10 16.74
CA VAL A 6 17.06 6.99 15.64
C VAL A 6 16.04 8.12 15.46
N GLN A 7 14.75 7.80 15.54
CA GLN A 7 13.69 8.81 15.46
C GLN A 7 13.79 9.83 16.58
N GLU A 8 13.95 9.36 17.82
CA GLU A 8 14.11 10.22 19.00
C GLU A 8 15.37 11.09 18.88
N TYR A 9 16.49 10.51 18.44
CA TYR A 9 17.72 11.27 18.22
C TYR A 9 17.54 12.42 17.21
N LEU A 10 16.88 12.15 16.07
CA LEU A 10 16.62 13.17 15.05
C LEU A 10 15.67 14.25 15.55
N VAL A 11 14.59 13.88 16.24
CA VAL A 11 13.63 14.84 16.78
C VAL A 11 14.30 15.74 17.82
N ASN A 12 15.03 15.16 18.77
CA ASN A 12 15.71 15.91 19.83
C ASN A 12 16.80 16.84 19.26
N GLY A 13 17.57 16.36 18.29
CA GLY A 13 18.62 17.16 17.64
C GLY A 13 18.06 18.41 16.93
N VAL A 14 16.97 18.25 16.17
CA VAL A 14 16.31 19.39 15.52
C VAL A 14 15.67 20.32 16.56
N GLN A 15 15.01 19.76 17.56
CA GLN A 15 14.35 20.53 18.62
C GLN A 15 15.34 21.36 19.45
N GLU A 16 16.55 20.87 19.68
CA GLU A 16 17.60 21.61 20.41
C GLU A 16 18.02 22.90 19.69
N VAL A 17 18.16 22.85 18.35
CA VAL A 17 18.49 24.03 17.54
C VAL A 17 17.36 25.05 17.56
N TYR A 18 16.10 24.62 17.45
CA TYR A 18 14.96 25.54 17.56
C TYR A 18 14.86 26.17 18.95
N ARG A 19 15.09 25.37 20.00
CA ARG A 19 15.10 25.85 21.39
C ARG A 19 16.21 26.87 21.64
N SER A 20 17.42 26.65 21.10
CA SER A 20 18.54 27.59 21.25
C SER A 20 18.29 28.93 20.56
N GLN A 21 17.48 28.93 19.49
CA GLN A 21 17.02 30.15 18.80
C GLN A 21 15.75 30.77 19.45
N GLY A 22 15.25 30.21 20.55
CA GLY A 22 14.05 30.69 21.24
C GLY A 22 12.73 30.40 20.50
N ILE A 23 12.75 29.55 19.48
CA ILE A 23 11.58 29.22 18.66
C ILE A 23 10.90 27.98 19.26
N ARG A 24 9.59 28.09 19.53
CA ARG A 24 8.77 26.96 19.99
C ARG A 24 8.09 26.28 18.81
N ILE A 25 8.45 25.02 18.56
CA ILE A 25 7.81 24.13 17.58
C ILE A 25 7.34 22.85 18.27
N ASN A 26 6.18 22.33 17.86
CA ASN A 26 5.65 21.08 18.38
C ASN A 26 6.39 19.89 17.73
N ASN A 27 6.80 18.91 18.55
CA ASN A 27 7.50 17.70 18.11
C ASN A 27 6.77 16.97 16.98
N LYS A 28 5.42 16.98 16.96
CA LYS A 28 4.62 16.34 15.91
C LYS A 28 5.01 16.79 14.50
N HIS A 29 5.40 18.06 14.31
CA HIS A 29 5.83 18.54 13.01
C HIS A 29 7.15 17.89 12.57
N ILE A 30 8.10 17.75 13.49
CA ILE A 30 9.40 17.14 13.22
C ILE A 30 9.23 15.62 13.03
N GLU A 31 8.40 14.98 13.84
CA GLU A 31 8.08 13.55 13.73
C GLU A 31 7.49 13.20 12.36
N VAL A 32 6.58 14.03 11.84
CA VAL A 32 6.02 13.83 10.49
C VAL A 32 7.11 13.89 9.42
N ILE A 33 8.09 14.79 9.56
CA ILE A 33 9.21 14.92 8.63
C ILE A 33 10.16 13.72 8.74
N VAL A 34 10.53 13.32 9.96
CA VAL A 34 11.39 12.15 10.22
C VAL A 34 10.72 10.87 9.73
N ARG A 35 9.39 10.75 9.87
CA ARG A 35 8.63 9.65 9.28
C ARG A 35 8.77 9.58 7.76
N GLN A 36 8.82 10.72 7.06
CA GLN A 36 9.07 10.72 5.60
C GLN A 36 10.50 10.30 5.26
N MET A 37 11.49 10.65 6.08
CA MET A 37 12.87 10.21 5.91
C MET A 37 13.05 8.70 6.08
N MET A 38 12.17 8.05 6.85
CA MET A 38 12.19 6.60 7.13
C MET A 38 11.07 5.83 6.40
N ARG A 39 10.53 6.38 5.31
CA ARG A 39 9.39 5.77 4.59
C ARG A 39 9.78 4.50 3.82
N ARG A 40 11.06 4.29 3.54
CA ARG A 40 11.56 3.15 2.76
C ARG A 40 12.25 2.11 3.64
N VAL A 41 12.26 0.88 3.14
CA VAL A 41 12.97 -0.26 3.72
C VAL A 41 13.85 -0.89 2.66
N GLU A 42 14.97 -1.43 3.08
CA GLU A 42 15.90 -2.19 2.24
C GLU A 42 15.68 -3.68 2.49
N ILE A 43 15.47 -4.45 1.42
CA ILE A 43 15.22 -5.89 1.52
C ILE A 43 16.51 -6.61 1.90
N VAL A 44 16.46 -7.40 2.97
CA VAL A 44 17.58 -8.22 3.45
C VAL A 44 17.45 -9.64 2.92
N ASP A 45 16.24 -10.21 2.98
CA ASP A 45 15.94 -11.52 2.39
C ASP A 45 14.60 -11.42 1.67
N PRO A 46 14.52 -11.69 0.36
CA PRO A 46 13.28 -11.63 -0.39
C PRO A 46 12.29 -12.77 -0.07
N GLY A 47 12.73 -13.87 0.54
CA GLY A 47 11.87 -15.04 0.78
C GLY A 47 11.21 -15.54 -0.51
N ASP A 48 9.89 -15.80 -0.45
CA ASP A 48 9.07 -16.20 -1.60
C ASP A 48 8.32 -15.03 -2.27
N THR A 49 8.73 -13.80 -1.97
CA THR A 49 8.13 -12.58 -2.57
C THR A 49 8.74 -12.27 -3.93
N ARG A 50 8.27 -11.20 -4.56
CA ARG A 50 8.81 -10.71 -5.85
C ARG A 50 10.00 -9.74 -5.70
N PHE A 51 10.41 -9.46 -4.48
CA PHE A 51 11.45 -8.46 -4.22
C PHE A 51 12.85 -8.96 -4.59
N LEU A 52 13.76 -8.02 -4.79
CA LEU A 52 15.19 -8.30 -4.95
C LEU A 52 15.95 -7.93 -3.67
N GLU A 53 16.98 -8.70 -3.35
CA GLU A 53 17.87 -8.41 -2.22
C GLU A 53 18.58 -7.05 -2.44
N GLY A 54 18.66 -6.23 -1.38
CA GLY A 54 19.21 -4.87 -1.42
C GLY A 54 18.31 -3.83 -2.09
N GLU A 55 17.12 -4.22 -2.54
CA GLU A 55 16.17 -3.28 -3.15
C GLU A 55 15.56 -2.35 -2.09
N ALA A 56 15.52 -1.05 -2.38
CA ALA A 56 14.92 -0.04 -1.52
C ALA A 56 13.48 0.27 -1.94
N ILE A 57 12.52 -0.36 -1.27
CA ILE A 57 11.09 -0.24 -1.58
C ILE A 57 10.34 0.61 -0.56
N ASP A 58 9.13 1.05 -0.91
CA ASP A 58 8.26 1.73 0.04
C ASP A 58 7.81 0.77 1.16
N LYS A 59 7.77 1.25 2.39
CA LYS A 59 7.37 0.44 3.54
C LYS A 59 5.94 -0.08 3.41
N TYR A 60 5.02 0.69 2.80
CA TYR A 60 3.65 0.20 2.62
C TYR A 60 3.57 -0.92 1.59
N ASP A 61 4.24 -0.75 0.45
CA ASP A 61 4.31 -1.78 -0.60
C ASP A 61 4.95 -3.08 -0.07
N PHE A 62 6.00 -2.95 0.76
CA PHE A 62 6.61 -4.09 1.47
C PHE A 62 5.61 -4.84 2.35
N MET A 63 4.87 -4.10 3.17
CA MET A 63 3.90 -4.68 4.11
C MET A 63 2.75 -5.37 3.36
N GLU A 64 2.23 -4.73 2.31
CA GLU A 64 1.16 -5.30 1.48
C GLU A 64 1.58 -6.60 0.79
N GLU A 65 2.78 -6.64 0.22
CA GLU A 65 3.31 -7.85 -0.44
C GLU A 65 3.54 -8.98 0.57
N ASN A 66 4.05 -8.67 1.76
CA ASN A 66 4.24 -9.66 2.83
C ASN A 66 2.92 -10.20 3.36
N ASP A 67 1.93 -9.33 3.58
CA ASP A 67 0.59 -9.74 4.01
C ASP A 67 -0.06 -10.66 2.96
N ARG A 68 0.15 -10.38 1.67
CA ARG A 68 -0.33 -11.23 0.56
C ARG A 68 0.30 -12.62 0.55
N ILE A 69 1.54 -12.76 1.00
CA ILE A 69 2.30 -14.01 0.97
C ILE A 69 2.08 -14.84 2.23
N TYR A 70 1.80 -14.21 3.37
CA TYR A 70 1.70 -14.86 4.68
C TYR A 70 0.80 -16.11 4.72
N ASP A 71 -0.35 -16.10 4.07
CA ASP A 71 -1.30 -17.23 4.06
C ASP A 71 -1.13 -18.19 2.86
N LYS A 72 -0.16 -17.92 1.99
CA LYS A 72 0.09 -18.76 0.82
C LYS A 72 1.01 -19.92 1.14
N LYS A 73 0.89 -20.96 0.31
CA LYS A 73 1.74 -22.14 0.35
C LYS A 73 2.50 -22.24 -0.96
N VAL A 74 3.74 -22.69 -0.89
CA VAL A 74 4.59 -22.94 -2.04
C VAL A 74 4.60 -24.44 -2.32
N VAL A 75 4.28 -24.81 -3.55
CA VAL A 75 4.36 -26.21 -3.99
C VAL A 75 5.83 -26.63 -4.09
N THR A 76 6.25 -27.64 -3.33
CA THR A 76 7.61 -28.19 -3.39
C THR A 76 7.70 -29.28 -4.44
N ASP A 77 6.71 -30.18 -4.47
CA ASP A 77 6.57 -31.21 -5.49
C ASP A 77 5.12 -31.27 -5.97
N ALA A 78 4.95 -31.25 -7.29
CA ALA A 78 3.64 -31.29 -7.93
C ALA A 78 3.05 -32.71 -8.01
N GLY A 79 3.84 -33.75 -7.72
CA GLY A 79 3.40 -35.14 -7.84
C GLY A 79 2.89 -35.43 -9.25
N ASP A 80 1.64 -35.86 -9.36
CA ASP A 80 0.96 -36.13 -10.64
C ASP A 80 -0.08 -35.06 -11.03
N SER A 81 -0.05 -33.87 -10.41
CA SER A 81 -0.95 -32.77 -10.76
C SER A 81 -0.58 -32.19 -12.13
N THR A 82 -1.59 -31.96 -12.97
CA THR A 82 -1.43 -31.22 -14.24
C THR A 82 -1.67 -29.72 -14.08
N VAL A 83 -2.23 -29.30 -12.94
CA VAL A 83 -2.65 -27.92 -12.67
C VAL A 83 -1.60 -27.16 -11.89
N LEU A 84 -1.01 -27.81 -10.88
CA LEU A 84 -0.01 -27.19 -10.01
C LEU A 84 1.40 -27.52 -10.46
N LYS A 85 2.29 -26.52 -10.45
CA LYS A 85 3.71 -26.67 -10.77
C LYS A 85 4.58 -26.42 -9.53
N PRO A 86 5.76 -27.06 -9.43
CA PRO A 86 6.72 -26.75 -8.38
C PRO A 86 7.08 -25.26 -8.40
N GLY A 87 7.14 -24.65 -7.22
CA GLY A 87 7.40 -23.21 -7.02
C GLY A 87 6.17 -22.30 -7.14
N GLN A 88 4.98 -22.83 -7.45
CA GLN A 88 3.77 -22.02 -7.53
C GLN A 88 3.23 -21.65 -6.15
N LEU A 89 2.92 -20.37 -5.96
CA LEU A 89 2.23 -19.85 -4.78
C LEU A 89 0.72 -20.05 -4.92
N VAL A 90 0.14 -20.79 -3.99
CA VAL A 90 -1.27 -21.19 -4.01
C VAL A 90 -1.92 -20.99 -2.65
N SER A 91 -3.22 -20.77 -2.66
CA SER A 91 -3.99 -20.74 -1.42
C SER A 91 -4.17 -22.14 -0.84
N LEU A 92 -4.40 -22.21 0.47
CA LEU A 92 -4.73 -23.46 1.16
C LEU A 92 -5.99 -24.13 0.56
N ARG A 93 -6.94 -23.33 0.08
CA ARG A 93 -8.19 -23.84 -0.52
C ARG A 93 -7.92 -24.56 -1.84
N GLU A 94 -7.20 -23.91 -2.76
CA GLU A 94 -6.85 -24.48 -4.06
C GLU A 94 -6.03 -25.78 -3.91
N LEU A 95 -5.09 -25.81 -2.97
CA LEU A 95 -4.33 -27.02 -2.66
C LEU A 95 -5.20 -28.17 -2.15
N ARG A 96 -6.18 -27.88 -1.28
CA ARG A 96 -7.08 -28.90 -0.74
C ARG A 96 -7.99 -29.47 -1.82
N GLU A 97 -8.52 -28.62 -2.69
CA GLU A 97 -9.36 -29.04 -3.81
C GLU A 97 -8.57 -29.95 -4.76
N GLU A 98 -7.36 -29.55 -5.13
CA GLU A 98 -6.49 -30.34 -6.02
C GLU A 98 -6.07 -31.66 -5.38
N ASN A 99 -5.63 -31.64 -4.12
CA ASN A 99 -5.25 -32.86 -3.42
C ASN A 99 -6.44 -33.81 -3.20
N SER A 100 -7.66 -33.28 -3.04
CA SER A 100 -8.87 -34.11 -2.96
C SER A 100 -9.20 -34.74 -4.32
N ARG A 101 -8.94 -34.05 -5.42
CA ARG A 101 -9.09 -34.61 -6.78
C ARG A 101 -8.05 -35.71 -7.04
N LEU A 102 -6.78 -35.46 -6.75
CA LEU A 102 -5.72 -36.45 -6.96
C LEU A 102 -5.93 -37.72 -6.15
N LYS A 103 -6.39 -37.59 -4.89
CA LYS A 103 -6.75 -38.74 -4.04
C LYS A 103 -7.93 -39.56 -4.58
N ARG A 104 -8.88 -38.93 -5.29
CA ARG A 104 -9.99 -39.65 -5.95
C ARG A 104 -9.56 -40.42 -7.20
N GLU A 105 -8.45 -40.00 -7.80
CA GLU A 105 -7.88 -40.62 -9.01
C GLU A 105 -6.70 -41.56 -8.67
N ASP A 106 -6.48 -41.90 -7.39
CA ASP A 106 -5.36 -42.69 -6.87
C ASP A 106 -3.96 -42.18 -7.30
N LYS A 107 -3.84 -40.87 -7.52
CA LYS A 107 -2.61 -40.18 -7.89
C LYS A 107 -1.86 -39.63 -6.68
N LYS A 108 -0.55 -39.40 -6.83
CA LYS A 108 0.26 -38.82 -5.76
C LYS A 108 -0.18 -37.39 -5.46
N PRO A 109 -0.46 -37.05 -4.18
CA PRO A 109 -0.85 -35.71 -3.80
C PRO A 109 0.34 -34.74 -3.90
N VAL A 110 0.01 -33.45 -4.01
CA VAL A 110 0.97 -32.34 -4.07
C VAL A 110 1.57 -32.09 -2.68
N GLU A 111 2.89 -32.05 -2.62
CA GLU A 111 3.64 -31.63 -1.43
C GLU A 111 3.82 -30.11 -1.44
N TYR A 112 3.66 -29.50 -0.27
CA TYR A 112 3.76 -28.05 -0.13
C TYR A 112 4.43 -27.67 1.19
N ARG A 113 5.03 -26.47 1.19
CA ARG A 113 5.53 -25.80 2.38
C ARG A 113 4.86 -24.44 2.57
N ASP A 114 5.03 -23.86 3.74
CA ASP A 114 4.58 -22.51 4.03
C ASP A 114 5.44 -21.50 3.25
N ALA A 115 4.80 -20.45 2.72
CA ALA A 115 5.51 -19.37 2.06
C ALA A 115 6.22 -18.50 3.11
N VAL A 116 7.46 -18.13 2.80
CA VAL A 116 8.28 -17.28 3.67
C VAL A 116 8.15 -15.83 3.22
N PRO A 117 7.67 -14.91 4.08
CA PRO A 117 7.61 -13.49 3.74
C PRO A 117 9.01 -12.88 3.68
N ALA A 118 9.16 -11.75 2.98
CA ALA A 118 10.44 -11.06 2.90
C ALA A 118 10.79 -10.40 4.24
N THR A 119 12.09 -10.33 4.54
CA THR A 119 12.64 -9.56 5.66
C THR A 119 13.31 -8.29 5.14
N SER A 120 13.18 -7.21 5.90
CA SER A 120 13.76 -5.92 5.52
C SER A 120 14.39 -5.20 6.71
N SER A 121 15.29 -4.28 6.40
CA SER A 121 15.88 -3.35 7.33
C SER A 121 15.41 -1.92 7.05
N PRO A 122 15.17 -1.09 8.08
CA PRO A 122 14.75 0.29 7.89
C PRO A 122 15.83 1.13 7.20
N LEU A 123 15.46 1.88 6.17
CA LEU A 123 16.38 2.74 5.43
C LEU A 123 16.12 4.22 5.79
N LEU A 124 17.09 4.88 6.43
CA LEU A 124 17.05 6.32 6.67
C LEU A 124 17.59 7.08 5.46
N GLN A 125 16.75 7.89 4.84
CA GLN A 125 17.12 8.74 3.71
C GLN A 125 17.11 10.22 4.10
N GLY A 126 18.00 11.01 3.49
CA GLY A 126 17.92 12.47 3.58
C GLY A 126 16.65 13.02 2.92
N LEU A 127 16.22 14.21 3.32
CA LEU A 127 14.97 14.83 2.84
C LEU A 127 14.90 14.92 1.32
N THR A 128 15.98 15.36 0.67
CA THR A 128 16.09 15.48 -0.79
C THR A 128 15.85 14.12 -1.48
N ARG A 129 16.50 13.06 -1.00
CA ARG A 129 16.36 11.71 -1.57
C ARG A 129 14.98 11.12 -1.31
N SER A 130 14.43 11.32 -0.12
CA SER A 130 13.08 10.85 0.23
C SER A 130 11.98 11.54 -0.61
N SER A 131 12.20 12.81 -1.00
CA SER A 131 11.27 13.60 -1.83
C SER A 131 11.34 13.23 -3.31
N LEU A 132 12.51 12.83 -3.82
CA LEU A 132 12.66 12.28 -5.17
C LEU A 132 12.13 10.84 -5.29
N GLY A 133 12.13 10.09 -4.19
CA GLY A 133 11.67 8.70 -4.11
C GLY A 133 10.16 8.53 -3.88
N VAL A 134 9.33 9.55 -4.11
CA VAL A 134 7.86 9.47 -4.05
C VAL A 134 7.31 8.64 -5.21
N GLN A 135 6.15 7.98 -5.00
CA GLN A 135 5.53 7.14 -6.03
C GLN A 135 5.09 7.95 -7.27
N SER A 136 4.58 9.16 -7.04
CA SER A 136 4.20 10.06 -8.11
C SER A 136 5.41 10.63 -8.84
N TRP A 137 5.49 10.34 -10.13
CA TRP A 137 6.51 10.93 -10.98
C TRP A 137 6.22 12.41 -11.27
N ILE A 138 4.96 12.86 -11.26
CA ILE A 138 4.60 14.27 -11.45
C ILE A 138 5.13 15.10 -10.27
N SER A 139 4.89 14.62 -9.06
CA SER A 139 5.37 15.25 -7.82
C SER A 139 6.90 15.22 -7.74
N ALA A 140 7.53 14.09 -8.06
CA ALA A 140 8.99 13.97 -8.08
C ALA A 140 9.63 14.94 -9.12
N ALA A 141 9.09 15.00 -10.34
CA ALA A 141 9.61 15.85 -11.41
C ALA A 141 9.51 17.35 -11.09
N SER A 142 8.53 17.75 -10.29
CA SER A 142 8.35 19.13 -9.83
C SER A 142 9.40 19.59 -8.79
N PHE A 143 10.12 18.66 -8.17
CA PHE A 143 11.09 18.98 -7.12
C PHE A 143 12.49 19.23 -7.70
N GLN A 144 13.15 18.20 -8.22
CA GLN A 144 14.49 18.24 -8.83
C GLN A 144 14.64 17.13 -9.88
N GLU A 145 15.73 17.14 -10.66
CA GLU A 145 16.07 16.10 -11.64
C GLU A 145 14.97 15.80 -12.68
N THR A 146 14.20 16.81 -13.11
CA THR A 146 12.99 16.66 -13.95
C THR A 146 13.22 15.78 -15.18
N THR A 147 14.31 15.99 -15.94
CA THR A 147 14.61 15.19 -17.14
C THR A 147 14.75 13.71 -16.82
N LYS A 148 15.50 13.37 -15.77
CA LYS A 148 15.73 11.98 -15.36
C LYS A 148 14.42 11.33 -14.90
N VAL A 149 13.64 12.03 -14.07
CA VAL A 149 12.35 11.52 -13.57
C VAL A 149 11.39 11.24 -14.71
N LEU A 150 11.26 12.18 -15.67
CA LEU A 150 10.39 12.01 -16.83
C LEU A 150 10.87 10.89 -17.75
N SER A 151 12.17 10.78 -18.01
CA SER A 151 12.73 9.69 -18.82
C SER A 151 12.47 8.32 -18.20
N THR A 152 12.72 8.16 -16.89
CA THR A 152 12.44 6.88 -16.20
C THR A 152 10.95 6.56 -16.18
N ALA A 153 10.09 7.56 -15.98
CA ALA A 153 8.64 7.38 -16.03
C ALA A 153 8.15 6.97 -17.42
N ALA A 154 8.70 7.58 -18.48
CA ALA A 154 8.37 7.24 -19.86
C ALA A 154 8.82 5.82 -20.22
N ILE A 155 10.06 5.44 -19.87
CA ILE A 155 10.59 4.08 -20.11
C ILE A 155 9.74 3.03 -19.37
N GLY A 156 9.37 3.31 -18.12
CA GLY A 156 8.55 2.41 -17.32
C GLY A 156 7.04 2.48 -17.61
N ALA A 157 6.62 3.28 -18.60
CA ALA A 157 5.22 3.58 -18.89
C ALA A 157 4.38 3.89 -17.63
N LYS A 158 4.98 4.61 -16.67
CA LYS A 158 4.39 4.85 -15.36
C LYS A 158 3.15 5.75 -15.48
N ARG A 159 2.08 5.34 -14.79
CA ARG A 159 0.86 6.14 -14.64
C ARG A 159 0.85 6.76 -13.24
N ASP A 160 0.37 7.99 -13.16
CA ASP A 160 0.22 8.70 -11.90
C ASP A 160 -1.23 8.65 -11.45
N GLU A 161 -1.48 8.18 -10.23
CA GLU A 161 -2.83 8.03 -9.68
C GLU A 161 -3.37 9.31 -9.02
N LEU A 162 -2.57 10.38 -8.93
CA LEU A 162 -2.97 11.66 -8.35
C LEU A 162 -3.47 11.50 -6.90
N LEU A 163 -2.78 10.71 -6.09
CA LEU A 163 -3.12 10.50 -4.67
C LEU A 163 -2.57 11.63 -3.78
N GLY A 164 -1.57 12.35 -4.26
CA GLY A 164 -0.88 13.39 -3.51
C GLY A 164 -1.46 14.79 -3.70
N LEU A 165 -1.00 15.72 -2.86
CA LEU A 165 -1.39 17.13 -2.97
C LEU A 165 -0.76 17.79 -4.21
N LYS A 166 0.55 17.64 -4.40
CA LYS A 166 1.30 18.34 -5.46
C LYS A 166 0.83 17.97 -6.86
N GLU A 167 0.60 16.68 -7.09
CA GLU A 167 0.06 16.19 -8.37
C GLU A 167 -1.25 16.87 -8.74
N ASN A 168 -2.21 16.89 -7.81
CA ASN A 168 -3.53 17.50 -8.04
C ASN A 168 -3.43 19.01 -8.25
N VAL A 169 -2.54 19.69 -7.53
CA VAL A 169 -2.28 21.12 -7.73
C VAL A 169 -1.72 21.37 -9.14
N ILE A 170 -0.73 20.59 -9.59
CA ILE A 170 -0.11 20.75 -10.91
C ILE A 170 -1.12 20.49 -12.04
N VAL A 171 -1.97 19.49 -11.87
CA VAL A 171 -3.00 19.11 -12.87
C VAL A 171 -4.22 20.06 -12.81
N GLY A 172 -4.41 20.81 -11.73
CA GLY A 172 -5.57 21.70 -11.54
C GLY A 172 -6.83 21.01 -11.03
N LYS A 173 -6.70 19.84 -10.38
CA LYS A 173 -7.81 19.13 -9.71
C LYS A 173 -7.94 19.54 -8.24
N LYS A 174 -9.11 19.25 -7.63
CA LYS A 174 -9.29 19.41 -6.19
C LYS A 174 -8.26 18.55 -5.45
N ILE A 175 -7.58 19.16 -4.48
CA ILE A 175 -6.59 18.44 -3.66
C ILE A 175 -7.28 17.43 -2.74
N PRO A 176 -6.67 16.27 -2.47
CA PRO A 176 -7.21 15.25 -1.56
C PRO A 176 -7.01 15.61 -0.08
N ALA A 177 -7.31 16.85 0.30
CA ALA A 177 -7.25 17.35 1.68
C ALA A 177 -8.35 18.38 1.95
N GLY A 178 -8.69 18.56 3.23
CA GLY A 178 -9.77 19.45 3.63
C GLY A 178 -11.11 19.02 3.02
N THR A 179 -11.77 19.94 2.32
CA THR A 179 -13.07 19.69 1.63
C THR A 179 -12.95 18.78 0.42
N GLY A 180 -11.74 18.56 -0.12
CA GLY A 180 -11.50 17.65 -1.24
C GLY A 180 -11.29 16.20 -0.85
N LEU A 181 -11.49 15.83 0.42
CA LEU A 181 -11.48 14.43 0.84
C LEU A 181 -12.71 13.70 0.25
N ARG A 182 -12.50 12.49 -0.30
CA ARG A 182 -13.56 11.65 -0.89
C ARG A 182 -14.76 11.41 0.02
N LYS A 183 -14.54 11.39 1.35
CA LYS A 183 -15.62 11.25 2.35
C LYS A 183 -16.66 12.38 2.31
N TYR A 184 -16.27 13.56 1.83
CA TYR A 184 -17.16 14.71 1.71
C TYR A 184 -17.81 14.82 0.33
N GLU A 185 -17.30 14.13 -0.70
CA GLU A 185 -17.87 14.18 -2.05
C GLU A 185 -19.30 13.64 -2.13
N LYS A 186 -19.60 12.64 -1.29
CA LYS A 186 -20.92 11.98 -1.24
C LYS A 186 -21.76 12.45 -0.06
N LEU A 187 -21.33 13.49 0.65
CA LEU A 187 -22.09 14.00 1.79
C LEU A 187 -23.30 14.79 1.27
N LEU A 188 -24.47 14.15 1.31
CA LEU A 188 -25.74 14.77 0.98
C LEU A 188 -26.28 15.47 2.22
N VAL A 189 -26.53 16.77 2.11
CA VAL A 189 -27.19 17.56 3.16
C VAL A 189 -28.61 17.83 2.68
N MET A 190 -29.60 17.33 3.42
CA MET A 190 -31.02 17.52 3.14
C MET A 190 -31.76 17.90 4.43
N SER A 191 -32.93 18.52 4.30
CA SER A 191 -33.75 18.83 5.46
C SER A 191 -34.27 17.53 6.10
N MET A 192 -34.60 17.56 7.40
CA MET A 192 -35.14 16.39 8.09
C MET A 192 -36.46 15.91 7.48
N GLU A 193 -37.26 16.82 6.92
CA GLU A 193 -38.52 16.50 6.24
C GLU A 193 -38.27 15.81 4.90
N ASP A 194 -37.33 16.32 4.10
CA ASP A 194 -36.97 15.72 2.82
C ASP A 194 -36.27 14.37 3.00
N HIS A 195 -35.50 14.21 4.09
CA HIS A 195 -34.87 12.94 4.41
C HIS A 195 -35.90 11.84 4.69
N LYS A 196 -36.90 12.15 5.53
CA LYS A 196 -38.00 11.22 5.82
C LYS A 196 -38.78 10.85 4.57
N ARG A 197 -39.07 11.82 3.70
CA ARG A 197 -39.75 11.56 2.41
C ARG A 197 -38.94 10.66 1.48
N ASP A 198 -37.62 10.86 1.43
CA ASP A 198 -36.72 10.03 0.62
C ASP A 198 -36.57 8.62 1.20
N GLU A 199 -36.53 8.48 2.53
CA GLU A 199 -36.56 7.17 3.21
C GLU A 199 -37.88 6.42 2.96
N GLU A 200 -39.03 7.10 3.11
CA GLU A 200 -40.35 6.53 2.83
C GLU A 200 -40.47 6.08 1.37
N ARG A 201 -39.98 6.90 0.43
CA ARG A 201 -39.96 6.56 -1.00
C ARG A 201 -39.06 5.35 -1.29
N ARG A 202 -37.85 5.31 -0.73
CA ARG A 202 -36.92 4.17 -0.92
C ARG A 202 -37.45 2.88 -0.28
N ALA A 203 -38.13 2.99 0.87
CA ALA A 203 -38.79 1.85 1.50
C ALA A 203 -39.92 1.29 0.63
N LEU A 204 -40.73 2.16 0.02
CA LEU A 204 -41.77 1.78 -0.94
C LEU A 204 -41.19 1.12 -2.19
N GLU A 205 -40.14 1.71 -2.78
CA GLU A 205 -39.46 1.15 -3.97
C GLU A 205 -38.80 -0.22 -3.67
N SER A 206 -38.26 -0.41 -2.45
CA SER A 206 -37.68 -1.69 -2.03
C SER A 206 -38.74 -2.76 -1.76
N ALA A 207 -39.91 -2.37 -1.24
CA ALA A 207 -41.04 -3.27 -1.02
C ALA A 207 -41.67 -3.74 -2.34
N MET A 208 -41.78 -2.85 -3.34
CA MET A 208 -42.27 -3.19 -4.68
C MET A 208 -41.34 -4.13 -5.45
N GLN A 209 -40.04 -4.16 -5.13
CA GLN A 209 -39.08 -5.10 -5.74
C GLN A 209 -39.05 -6.48 -5.08
N GLN A 210 -39.74 -6.67 -3.95
CA GLN A 210 -39.80 -7.93 -3.21
C GLN A 210 -41.08 -8.74 -3.44
N GLU A 211 -42.02 -8.27 -4.28
CA GLU A 211 -43.11 -9.12 -4.75
C GLU A 211 -42.59 -10.05 -5.86
N PRO A 212 -42.51 -11.37 -5.63
CA PRO A 212 -42.18 -12.31 -6.69
C PRO A 212 -43.37 -12.37 -7.67
N GLU A 213 -43.09 -12.28 -8.97
CA GLU A 213 -44.05 -12.64 -10.00
C GLU A 213 -44.38 -14.14 -9.86
N ASP A 214 -45.62 -14.45 -9.45
CA ASP A 214 -46.21 -15.79 -9.49
C ASP A 214 -46.47 -16.28 -10.93
#